data_AF-A0A6C0H7U9-F1
#
_entry.id   AF-A0A6C0H7U9-F1
#
_cell.length_a   1.000
_cell.length_b   1.000
_cell.length_c   1.000
_cell.angle_alpha   90.00
_cell.angle_beta   90.00
_cell.angle_gamma   90.00
#
_symmetry.space_group_name_H-M   'P 1'
#
loop_
_entity.id
_entity.type
_entity.pdbx_description
1 polymer ?
#
loop_
_entity_poly.entity_id
_entity_poly.type
_entity_poly.pdbx_seq_one_letter_code
_entity_poly.pdbx_strand_id
1 'polypeptide(L)'
;MSNITFNYQEMPCAYFADNDNANFLRNQLLKNTYNMLSEDYHNKGNKVTLEIVFFSDENIDLINKKIILNVYKLIKVKIRYQTKESLLILMRYIFIEYARHLPNNIPEQIQHLNSLVLKEILPNIITSITQKLGYLNLIHKRQELLDLPISTSHKKTLESYLK
;
A
#
# COMPACT_ATOMS: atom_id res chain seq x y z
N MET A 1 -12.70 -10.07 30.97
CA MET A 1 -11.55 -10.25 30.05
C MET A 1 -10.33 -10.43 30.92
N SER A 2 -9.62 -11.55 30.78
CA SER A 2 -8.38 -11.81 31.52
C SER A 2 -7.32 -10.78 31.11
N ASN A 3 -6.64 -10.17 32.09
CA ASN A 3 -5.45 -9.37 31.83
C ASN A 3 -4.32 -10.33 31.44
N ILE A 4 -4.19 -10.61 30.15
CA ILE A 4 -3.11 -11.43 29.62
C ILE A 4 -1.84 -10.57 29.63
N THR A 5 -0.91 -10.90 30.51
CA THR A 5 0.42 -10.29 30.56
C THR A 5 1.31 -10.91 29.48
N PHE A 6 2.12 -10.09 28.80
CA PHE A 6 3.00 -10.57 27.73
C PHE A 6 4.02 -11.60 28.26
N ASN A 7 4.05 -12.79 27.67
CA ASN A 7 5.00 -13.84 28.00
C ASN A 7 5.77 -14.29 26.74
N TYR A 8 7.10 -14.20 26.77
CA TYR A 8 7.95 -14.58 25.64
C TYR A 8 7.94 -16.09 25.36
N GLN A 9 7.77 -16.94 26.38
CA GLN A 9 7.74 -18.40 26.19
C GLN A 9 6.56 -18.89 25.37
N GLU A 10 5.50 -18.09 25.26
CA GLU A 10 4.29 -18.44 24.51
C GLU A 10 4.38 -18.06 23.03
N MET A 11 5.42 -17.33 22.61
CA MET A 11 5.63 -16.87 21.23
C MET A 11 5.72 -18.00 20.19
N PRO A 12 6.45 -19.11 20.42
CA PRO A 12 6.52 -20.19 19.43
C PRO A 12 5.14 -20.77 19.12
N CYS A 13 4.33 -20.98 20.16
CA CYS A 13 2.97 -21.48 20.02
C CYS A 13 2.03 -20.43 19.40
N ALA A 14 2.16 -19.17 19.79
CA ALA A 14 1.37 -18.06 19.25
C ALA A 14 1.68 -17.80 17.77
N TYR A 15 2.88 -18.10 17.27
CA TYR A 15 3.21 -17.92 15.86
C TYR A 15 2.43 -18.89 14.96
N PHE A 16 2.26 -20.14 15.39
CA PHE A 16 1.60 -21.20 14.61
C PHE A 16 0.09 -21.31 14.85
N ALA A 17 -0.48 -20.55 15.80
CA ALA A 17 -1.89 -20.65 16.18
C ALA A 17 -2.71 -19.43 15.73
N ASP A 18 -3.90 -19.66 15.17
CA ASP A 18 -4.81 -18.59 14.75
C ASP A 18 -6.00 -18.47 15.70
N ASN A 19 -5.70 -17.99 16.92
CA ASN A 19 -6.71 -17.67 17.93
C ASN A 19 -6.54 -16.23 18.45
N ASP A 20 -7.56 -15.72 19.14
CA ASP A 20 -7.58 -14.32 19.62
C ASP A 20 -6.40 -14.00 20.57
N ASN A 21 -6.00 -14.96 21.40
CA ASN A 21 -4.87 -14.80 22.32
C ASN A 21 -3.54 -14.71 21.57
N ALA A 22 -3.35 -15.52 20.52
CA ALA A 22 -2.19 -15.48 19.64
C ALA A 22 -2.11 -14.15 18.88
N ASN A 23 -3.25 -13.66 18.39
CA ASN A 23 -3.33 -12.34 17.75
C ASN A 23 -2.98 -11.20 18.71
N PHE A 24 -3.47 -11.26 19.96
CA PHE A 24 -3.11 -10.30 21.01
C PHE A 24 -1.60 -10.31 21.29
N LEU A 25 -1.01 -11.49 21.49
CA LEU A 25 0.41 -11.68 21.74
C LEU A 25 1.29 -11.15 20.58
N ARG A 26 0.92 -11.43 19.33
CA ARG A 26 1.59 -10.88 18.13
C ARG A 26 1.51 -9.36 18.08
N ASN A 27 0.33 -8.80 18.31
CA ASN A 27 0.12 -7.34 18.32
C ASN A 27 0.91 -6.66 19.45
N GLN A 28 1.01 -7.31 20.61
CA GLN A 28 1.78 -6.81 21.74
C GLN A 28 3.29 -6.88 21.49
N LEU A 29 3.78 -7.93 20.81
CA LEU A 29 5.16 -7.99 20.34
C LEU A 29 5.46 -6.83 19.38
N LEU A 30 4.62 -6.62 18.35
CA LEU A 30 4.78 -5.52 17.39
C LEU A 30 4.81 -4.15 18.07
N LYS A 31 3.97 -3.96 19.09
CA LYS A 31 3.93 -2.74 19.89
C LYS A 31 5.20 -2.57 20.74
N ASN A 32 5.67 -3.64 21.37
CA ASN A 32 6.88 -3.61 22.20
C ASN A 32 8.15 -3.41 21.36
N THR A 33 8.24 -4.05 20.19
CA THR A 33 9.35 -3.83 19.25
C THR A 33 9.34 -2.40 18.72
N TYR A 34 8.16 -1.86 18.37
CA TYR A 34 8.01 -0.45 18.01
C TYR A 34 8.47 0.49 19.13
N ASN A 35 8.04 0.21 20.36
CA ASN A 35 8.41 1.02 21.52
C ASN A 35 9.91 0.94 21.81
N MET A 36 10.52 -0.24 21.77
CA MET A 36 11.96 -0.44 21.96
C MET A 36 12.78 0.27 20.89
N LEU A 37 12.37 0.18 19.62
CA LEU A 37 12.95 0.97 18.54
C LEU A 37 12.80 2.47 18.87
N SER A 38 11.60 2.94 19.25
CA SER A 38 11.32 4.35 19.56
C SER A 38 11.99 4.90 20.84
N GLU A 39 12.27 4.06 21.83
CA GLU A 39 12.92 4.46 23.09
C GLU A 39 14.43 4.63 22.91
N ASP A 40 15.04 3.83 22.03
CA ASP A 40 16.43 4.03 21.58
C ASP A 40 16.58 5.38 20.82
N TYR A 41 15.51 5.91 20.22
CA TYR A 41 15.49 7.20 19.52
C TYR A 41 15.53 8.44 20.45
N HIS A 42 15.04 8.33 21.69
CA HIS A 42 14.99 9.48 22.61
C HIS A 42 16.24 9.62 23.51
N ASN A 43 17.04 8.56 23.68
CA ASN A 43 18.16 8.54 24.63
C ASN A 43 19.54 8.80 24.01
N LYS A 44 19.66 9.16 22.72
CA LYS A 44 20.95 9.41 22.06
C LYS A 44 21.05 10.85 21.57
N GLY A 45 21.70 11.70 22.37
CA GLY A 45 21.92 13.11 22.08
C GLY A 45 22.37 13.36 20.63
N ASN A 46 21.65 14.27 19.95
CA ASN A 46 22.04 15.01 18.75
C ASN A 46 22.87 14.25 17.69
N LYS A 47 22.53 13.00 17.36
CA LYS A 47 23.13 12.31 16.20
C LYS A 47 22.05 12.04 15.15
N VAL A 48 22.14 12.78 14.05
CA VAL A 48 21.30 12.56 12.85
C VAL A 48 21.54 11.14 12.35
N THR A 49 20.54 10.29 12.53
CA THR A 49 20.58 8.87 12.16
C THR A 49 19.71 8.66 10.93
N LEU A 50 20.06 7.68 10.08
CA LEU A 50 19.30 7.34 8.87
C LEU A 50 17.79 7.22 9.14
N GLU A 51 17.43 6.56 10.24
CA GLU A 51 16.04 6.34 10.63
C GLU A 51 15.28 7.66 10.88
N ILE A 52 15.87 8.55 11.67
CA ILE A 52 15.27 9.85 12.02
C ILE A 52 14.99 10.65 10.75
N VAL A 53 15.95 10.69 9.82
CA VAL A 53 15.77 11.45 8.59
C VAL A 53 14.78 10.77 7.65
N PHE A 54 14.80 9.44 7.55
CA PHE A 54 13.90 8.71 6.67
C PHE A 54 12.43 8.81 7.12
N PHE A 55 12.15 8.73 8.42
CA PHE A 55 10.79 8.85 8.98
C PHE A 55 10.42 10.29 9.38
N SER A 56 11.24 11.28 9.04
CA SER A 56 10.92 12.69 9.26
C SER A 56 9.67 13.12 8.48
N ASP A 57 8.94 14.10 9.04
CA ASP A 57 7.75 14.66 8.40
C ASP A 57 8.09 15.31 7.05
N GLU A 58 9.26 15.94 6.96
CA GLU A 58 9.77 16.53 5.72
C GLU A 58 9.98 15.47 4.63
N ASN A 59 10.50 14.29 4.98
CA ASN A 59 10.71 13.21 4.01
C ASN A 59 9.38 12.57 3.59
N ILE A 60 8.43 12.39 4.52
CA ILE A 60 7.06 11.93 4.25
C ILE A 60 6.38 12.87 3.25
N ASP A 61 6.49 14.18 3.46
CA ASP A 61 5.97 15.19 2.54
C ASP A 61 6.65 15.15 1.18
N LEU A 62 7.97 14.95 1.14
CA LEU A 62 8.72 14.81 -0.10
C LEU A 62 8.25 13.59 -0.91
N ILE A 63 8.06 12.44 -0.25
CA ILE A 63 7.55 11.23 -0.89
C ILE A 63 6.14 11.49 -1.44
N ASN A 64 5.24 12.10 -0.66
CA ASN A 64 3.89 12.45 -1.11
C ASN A 64 3.91 13.34 -2.38
N LYS A 65 4.73 14.39 -2.38
CA LYS A 65 4.91 15.28 -3.55
C LYS A 65 5.40 14.50 -4.77
N LYS A 66 6.36 13.58 -4.58
CA LYS A 66 6.87 12.72 -5.66
C LYS A 66 5.80 11.76 -6.19
N ILE A 67 4.96 11.18 -5.33
CA ILE A 67 3.85 10.32 -5.75
C ILE A 67 2.90 11.12 -6.65
N ILE A 68 2.46 12.30 -6.18
CA ILE A 68 1.53 13.16 -6.93
C ILE A 68 2.12 13.54 -8.29
N LEU A 69 3.39 13.93 -8.33
CA LEU A 69 4.08 14.30 -9.56
C LEU A 69 4.15 13.11 -10.55
N ASN A 70 4.51 11.92 -10.08
CA ASN A 70 4.62 10.74 -10.94
C ASN A 70 3.25 10.28 -11.46
N VAL A 71 2.23 10.25 -10.61
CA VAL A 71 0.85 9.92 -11.02
C VAL A 71 0.34 10.93 -12.05
N TYR A 72 0.57 12.23 -11.80
CA TYR A 72 0.19 13.27 -12.75
C TYR A 72 0.92 13.13 -14.09
N LYS A 73 2.20 12.76 -14.10
CA LYS A 73 2.95 12.51 -15.35
C LYS A 73 2.34 11.36 -16.16
N LEU A 74 1.89 10.30 -15.50
CA LEU A 74 1.40 9.07 -16.14
C LEU A 74 -0.08 9.15 -16.59
N ILE A 75 -0.99 9.60 -15.73
CA ILE A 75 -2.45 9.57 -15.98
C ILE A 75 -3.02 10.98 -16.18
N LYS A 76 -2.25 12.05 -15.94
CA LYS A 76 -2.70 13.46 -15.99
C LYS A 76 -3.82 13.80 -15.00
N VAL A 77 -3.95 13.03 -13.93
CA VAL A 77 -4.91 13.26 -12.85
C VAL A 77 -4.18 13.78 -11.61
N LYS A 78 -4.70 14.85 -11.01
CA LYS A 78 -4.18 15.38 -9.74
C LYS A 78 -4.81 14.61 -8.58
N ILE A 79 -3.98 14.00 -7.75
CA ILE A 79 -4.41 13.30 -6.53
C ILE A 79 -4.06 14.10 -5.28
N ARG A 80 -4.74 13.78 -4.18
CA ARG A 80 -4.41 14.30 -2.85
C ARG A 80 -3.23 13.55 -2.24
N TYR A 81 -2.73 14.08 -1.12
CA TYR A 81 -1.73 13.41 -0.29
C TYR A 81 -2.31 12.10 0.26
N GLN A 82 -1.45 11.08 0.38
CA GLN A 82 -1.82 9.83 1.03
C GLN A 82 -1.80 10.02 2.55
N THR A 83 -2.54 9.18 3.28
CA THR A 83 -2.54 9.24 4.75
C THR A 83 -1.16 8.91 5.30
N LYS A 84 -0.74 9.64 6.34
CA LYS A 84 0.59 9.48 6.95
C LYS A 84 0.78 8.05 7.48
N GLU A 85 -0.27 7.48 8.06
CA GLU A 85 -0.27 6.13 8.63
C GLU A 85 -0.02 5.07 7.54
N SER A 86 -0.70 5.17 6.40
CA SER A 86 -0.52 4.23 5.29
C SER A 86 0.88 4.33 4.70
N LEU A 87 1.40 5.55 4.54
CA LEU A 87 2.75 5.74 4.04
C LEU A 87 3.79 5.22 5.03
N LEU A 88 3.60 5.44 6.34
CA LEU A 88 4.48 4.93 7.38
C LEU A 88 4.54 3.41 7.39
N ILE A 89 3.41 2.72 7.21
CA ILE A 89 3.40 1.25 7.11
C ILE A 89 4.30 0.77 5.97
N LEU A 90 4.16 1.37 4.79
CA LEU A 90 4.98 1.04 3.63
C LEU A 90 6.46 1.41 3.83
N MET A 91 6.72 2.59 4.38
CA MET A 91 8.09 3.04 4.67
C MET A 91 8.77 2.12 5.67
N ARG A 92 8.06 1.63 6.69
CA ARG A 92 8.60 0.65 7.66
C ARG A 92 8.97 -0.66 6.99
N TYR A 93 8.09 -1.18 6.13
CA TYR A 93 8.37 -2.37 5.34
C TYR A 93 9.65 -2.22 4.52
N ILE A 94 9.76 -1.14 3.74
CA ILE A 94 10.96 -0.86 2.92
C ILE A 94 12.21 -0.66 3.78
N PHE A 95 12.08 0.02 4.91
CA PHE A 95 13.21 0.26 5.80
C PHE A 95 13.75 -1.05 6.38
N ILE A 96 12.88 -1.94 6.87
CA ILE A 96 13.29 -3.24 7.42
C ILE A 96 13.96 -4.11 6.34
N GLU A 97 13.45 -4.11 5.11
CA GLU A 97 13.95 -4.98 4.07
C GLU A 97 15.22 -4.45 3.38
N TYR A 98 15.34 -3.13 3.17
CA TYR A 98 16.36 -2.54 2.30
C TYR A 98 17.32 -1.56 2.99
N ALA A 99 17.13 -1.21 4.26
CA ALA A 99 18.04 -0.30 4.94
C ALA A 99 19.42 -0.93 5.15
N ARG A 100 20.47 -0.26 4.67
CA ARG A 100 21.87 -0.72 4.78
C ARG A 100 22.57 -0.24 6.05
N HIS A 101 21.98 0.74 6.74
CA HIS A 101 22.50 1.35 7.98
C HIS A 101 23.98 1.78 7.90
N LEU A 102 24.44 2.21 6.72
CA LEU A 102 25.83 2.63 6.57
C LEU A 102 26.03 3.97 7.31
N PRO A 103 27.14 4.16 8.03
CA PRO A 103 27.41 5.38 8.79
C PRO A 103 27.65 6.61 7.89
N ASN A 104 27.94 6.38 6.61
CA ASN A 104 28.28 7.40 5.62
C ASN A 104 27.22 7.43 4.50
N ASN A 105 27.15 8.53 3.75
CA ASN A 105 26.24 8.71 2.61
C ASN A 105 24.75 8.56 2.96
N ILE A 106 24.34 9.07 4.13
CA ILE A 106 22.94 9.10 4.57
C ILE A 106 22.00 9.71 3.50
N PRO A 107 22.34 10.82 2.80
CA PRO A 107 21.47 11.38 1.78
C PRO A 107 21.22 10.42 0.60
N GLU A 108 22.25 9.71 0.14
CA GLU A 108 22.13 8.74 -0.96
C GLU A 108 21.28 7.53 -0.54
N GLN A 109 21.46 7.06 0.70
CA GLN A 109 20.65 5.99 1.26
C GLN A 109 19.18 6.38 1.33
N ILE A 110 18.87 7.60 1.77
CA ILE A 110 17.48 8.11 1.81
C ILE A 110 16.90 8.22 0.40
N GLN A 111 17.68 8.72 -0.57
CA GLN A 111 17.22 8.80 -1.95
C GLN A 111 16.92 7.41 -2.52
N HIS A 112 17.76 6.43 -2.22
CA HIS A 112 17.56 5.04 -2.62
C HIS A 112 16.28 4.45 -2.00
N LEU A 113 16.12 4.55 -0.68
CA LEU A 113 14.93 4.06 0.01
C LEU A 113 13.65 4.75 -0.49
N ASN A 114 13.68 6.07 -0.68
CA ASN A 114 12.56 6.82 -1.24
C ASN A 114 12.20 6.35 -2.66
N SER A 115 13.19 5.97 -3.47
CA SER A 115 12.94 5.41 -4.81
C SER A 115 12.25 4.06 -4.74
N LEU A 116 12.61 3.21 -3.76
CA LEU A 116 11.95 1.92 -3.55
C LEU A 116 10.50 2.09 -3.08
N VAL A 117 10.26 3.00 -2.13
CA VAL A 117 8.88 3.35 -1.69
C VAL A 117 8.01 3.77 -2.88
N LEU A 118 8.55 4.63 -3.77
CA LEU A 118 7.82 5.05 -4.96
C LEU A 118 7.55 3.90 -5.93
N LYS A 119 8.53 3.02 -6.14
CA LYS A 119 8.40 1.88 -7.04
C LYS A 119 7.29 0.92 -6.58
N GLU A 120 7.21 0.64 -5.29
CA GLU A 120 6.20 -0.26 -4.73
C GLU A 120 4.79 0.36 -4.75
N ILE A 121 4.65 1.65 -4.42
CA ILE A 121 3.33 2.25 -4.25
C ILE A 121 2.66 2.68 -5.56
N LEU A 122 3.44 3.08 -6.56
CA LEU A 122 2.91 3.69 -7.79
C LEU A 122 1.96 2.76 -8.58
N PRO A 123 2.29 1.49 -8.84
CA PRO A 123 1.40 0.59 -9.59
C PRO A 123 0.04 0.41 -8.92
N ASN A 124 0.02 0.29 -7.59
CA ASN A 124 -1.19 0.13 -6.81
C ASN A 124 -2.07 1.40 -6.89
N ILE A 125 -1.49 2.58 -6.69
CA ILE A 125 -2.20 3.86 -6.79
C ILE A 125 -2.80 4.04 -8.20
N ILE A 126 -2.02 3.78 -9.24
CA ILE A 126 -2.47 3.91 -10.64
C ILE A 126 -3.67 2.99 -10.88
N THR A 127 -3.57 1.73 -10.47
CA THR A 127 -4.63 0.73 -10.63
C THR A 127 -5.91 1.14 -9.88
N SER A 128 -5.80 1.62 -8.65
CA SER A 128 -6.96 2.09 -7.88
C SER A 128 -7.62 3.32 -8.52
N ILE A 129 -6.82 4.24 -9.07
CA ILE A 129 -7.36 5.43 -9.75
C ILE A 129 -8.07 5.04 -11.06
N THR A 130 -7.47 4.18 -11.88
CA THR A 130 -8.08 3.76 -13.15
C THR A 130 -9.39 3.03 -12.91
N GLN A 131 -9.44 2.15 -11.91
CA GLN A 131 -10.67 1.48 -11.49
C GLN A 131 -11.74 2.49 -11.05
N LYS A 132 -11.37 3.47 -10.22
CA LYS A 132 -12.30 4.50 -9.75
C LYS A 132 -12.83 5.36 -10.90
N LEU A 133 -11.98 5.77 -11.83
CA LEU A 133 -12.40 6.53 -13.01
C LEU A 133 -13.32 5.70 -13.90
N GLY A 134 -13.00 4.42 -14.11
CA GLY A 134 -13.87 3.47 -14.83
C GLY A 134 -15.25 3.38 -14.19
N TYR A 135 -15.31 3.23 -12.86
CA TYR A 135 -16.56 3.21 -12.11
C TYR A 135 -17.38 4.50 -12.25
N LEU A 136 -16.73 5.68 -12.12
CA LEU A 136 -17.41 6.96 -12.32
C LEU A 136 -17.96 7.10 -13.74
N ASN A 137 -17.18 6.68 -14.75
CA ASN A 137 -17.63 6.68 -16.13
C ASN A 137 -18.84 5.75 -16.34
N LEU A 138 -18.87 4.58 -15.68
CA LEU A 138 -20.00 3.66 -15.73
C LEU A 138 -21.26 4.24 -15.09
N ILE A 139 -21.14 4.99 -14.00
CA ILE A 139 -22.29 5.68 -13.37
C ILE A 139 -22.85 6.77 -14.30
N HIS A 140 -21.97 7.52 -14.96
CA HIS A 140 -22.39 8.62 -15.82
C HIS A 140 -22.90 8.16 -17.19
N LYS A 141 -22.40 7.05 -17.72
CA LYS A 141 -22.83 6.49 -19.00
C LYS A 141 -24.25 5.95 -18.86
N ARG A 142 -25.15 6.32 -19.78
CA ARG A 142 -26.45 5.65 -19.92
C ARG A 142 -26.18 4.17 -20.18
N GLN A 143 -26.82 3.28 -19.42
CA GLN A 143 -26.72 1.85 -19.65
C GLN A 143 -27.19 1.54 -21.07
N GLU A 144 -26.27 1.03 -21.89
CA GLU A 144 -26.62 0.45 -23.18
C GLU A 144 -27.32 -0.88 -22.91
N LEU A 145 -28.43 -1.11 -23.60
CA LEU A 145 -29.10 -2.39 -23.54
C LEU A 145 -28.17 -3.45 -24.12
N LEU A 146 -28.22 -4.65 -23.57
CA LEU A 146 -27.55 -5.79 -24.18
C LEU A 146 -28.14 -6.01 -25.58
N ASP A 147 -27.26 -6.28 -26.55
CA ASP A 147 -27.71 -6.68 -27.88
C ASP A 147 -28.57 -7.94 -27.77
N LEU A 148 -29.63 -7.99 -28.59
CA LEU A 148 -30.45 -9.18 -28.69
C LEU A 148 -29.60 -10.35 -29.21
N PRO A 149 -29.85 -11.59 -28.74
CA PRO A 149 -29.13 -12.75 -29.23
C PRO A 149 -29.35 -12.92 -30.74
N ILE A 150 -28.25 -13.04 -31.48
CA ILE A 150 -28.28 -13.25 -32.92
C ILE A 150 -28.41 -14.75 -33.18
N SER A 151 -29.37 -15.12 -34.02
CA SER A 151 -29.54 -16.52 -34.45
C SER A 151 -28.29 -17.00 -35.19
N THR A 152 -27.71 -18.11 -34.73
CA THR A 152 -26.61 -18.81 -35.39
C THR A 152 -27.08 -19.78 -36.48
N SER A 153 -28.41 -19.91 -36.66
CA SER A 153 -29.00 -20.86 -37.59
C SER A 153 -28.89 -20.39 -39.04
N HIS A 154 -28.50 -21.29 -39.94
CA HIS A 154 -28.52 -21.03 -41.37
C HIS A 154 -29.96 -21.00 -41.91
N LYS A 155 -30.25 -20.06 -42.81
CA LYS A 155 -31.57 -19.84 -43.41
C LYS A 155 -32.00 -21.08 -44.21
N LYS A 156 -33.10 -21.74 -43.78
CA LYS A 156 -33.72 -22.89 -44.46
C LYS A 156 -35.14 -22.61 -44.95
N THR A 157 -35.51 -21.34 -45.10
CA THR A 157 -36.83 -20.96 -45.62
C THR A 157 -36.85 -21.13 -47.15
N LEU A 158 -37.84 -21.89 -47.63
CA LEU A 158 -38.16 -22.07 -49.05
C LEU A 158 -39.27 -21.08 -49.45
N GLU A 159 -39.27 -20.62 -50.70
CA GLU A 159 -40.33 -19.72 -51.18
C GLU A 159 -41.67 -20.45 -51.31
N SER A 160 -42.76 -19.81 -50.87
CA SER A 160 -44.11 -20.35 -51.03
C SER A 160 -44.55 -20.21 -52.49
N TYR A 161 -44.86 -21.32 -53.15
CA TYR A 161 -45.49 -21.31 -54.46
C TYR A 161 -46.93 -20.79 -54.33
N LEU A 162 -47.20 -19.55 -54.77
CA LEU A 162 -48.54 -19.09 -55.10
C LEU A 162 -48.75 -19.25 -56.61
N LYS A 163 -49.63 -20.17 -56.99
CA LYS A 163 -50.28 -20.23 -58.30
C LYS A 163 -51.70 -20.76 -58.13
#